data_AF-A0A1S3F7W3-F1
#
_entry.id   AF-A0A1S3F7W3-F1
#
_cell.length_a   1.000
_cell.length_b   1.000
_cell.length_c   1.000
_cell.angle_alpha   90.00
_cell.angle_beta   90.00
_cell.angle_gamma   90.00
#
_symmetry.space_group_name_H-M   'P 1'
#
loop_
_entity.id
_entity.type
_entity.pdbx_description
1 polymer ?
#
loop_
_entity_poly.entity_id
_entity_poly.type
_entity_poly.pdbx_seq_one_letter_code
_entity_poly.pdbx_strand_id
1 'polypeptide(L)'
;MLNTNIDEDNTVDLLLNGKLILSLDKDTYEETGLQGHPSQYSGRKIRKFIVSNDLMDSSFILESMKYKRTCWSFKEKALTFDFLLAWHCAEASS
;
A
#
# COMPACT_ATOMS: atom_id res chain seq x y z
N MET A 1 8.53 4.70 -19.21
CA MET A 1 8.55 6.13 -18.82
C MET A 1 7.77 6.21 -17.51
N LEU A 2 8.45 6.35 -16.38
CA LEU A 2 7.82 6.33 -15.05
C LEU A 2 7.15 7.68 -14.82
N ASN A 3 5.83 7.70 -14.93
CA ASN A 3 5.08 8.94 -14.81
C ASN A 3 3.81 8.72 -13.99
N THR A 4 3.94 8.05 -12.85
CA THR A 4 2.88 7.98 -11.84
C THR A 4 2.92 9.28 -11.05
N ASN A 5 1.98 10.17 -11.32
CA ASN A 5 1.88 11.44 -10.60
C ASN A 5 1.25 11.16 -9.23
N ILE A 6 2.01 11.29 -8.14
CA ILE A 6 1.55 10.97 -6.77
C ILE A 6 0.28 11.75 -6.39
N ASP A 7 0.08 12.95 -6.93
CA ASP A 7 -1.09 13.78 -6.65
C ASP A 7 -2.35 13.35 -7.43
N GLU A 8 -2.20 12.52 -8.47
CA GLU A 8 -3.27 12.13 -9.39
C GLU A 8 -3.46 10.59 -9.38
N ASP A 9 -2.42 9.83 -9.66
CA ASP A 9 -2.44 8.38 -9.86
C ASP A 9 -2.27 7.58 -8.57
N ASN A 10 -2.83 6.38 -8.53
CA ASN A 10 -2.61 5.46 -7.43
C ASN A 10 -1.14 5.04 -7.39
N THR A 11 -0.54 5.10 -6.20
CA THR A 11 0.87 4.74 -6.01
C THR A 11 1.03 3.72 -4.90
N VAL A 12 2.09 2.93 -5.02
CA VAL A 12 2.45 1.88 -4.08
C VAL A 12 3.93 1.98 -3.76
N ASP A 13 4.26 1.80 -2.49
CA ASP A 13 5.63 1.78 -2.01
C ASP A 13 5.82 0.65 -0.99
N LEU A 14 6.99 0.03 -1.00
CA LEU A 14 7.38 -1.02 -0.06
C LEU A 14 8.63 -0.57 0.69
N LEU A 15 8.44 -0.21 1.95
CA LEU A 15 9.53 0.21 2.83
C LEU A 15 10.40 -0.99 3.24
N LEU A 16 11.69 -0.74 3.49
CA LEU A 16 12.66 -1.75 3.95
C LEU A 16 12.29 -2.41 5.29
N ASN A 17 11.45 -1.75 6.10
CA ASN A 17 10.91 -2.31 7.34
C ASN A 17 9.72 -3.26 7.09
N GLY A 18 9.37 -3.54 5.83
CA GLY A 18 8.28 -4.41 5.43
C GLY A 18 6.90 -3.77 5.45
N LYS A 19 6.81 -2.45 5.53
CA LYS A 19 5.52 -1.75 5.39
C LYS A 19 5.18 -1.50 3.93
N LEU A 20 4.06 -2.07 3.49
CA LEU A 20 3.43 -1.79 2.21
C LEU A 20 2.48 -0.59 2.35
N ILE A 21 2.79 0.49 1.64
CA ILE A 21 2.01 1.73 1.64
C ILE A 21 1.33 1.88 0.28
N LEU A 22 0.03 2.13 0.29
CA LEU A 22 -0.76 2.48 -0.89
C LEU A 22 -1.29 3.90 -0.72
N SER A 23 -1.08 4.75 -1.72
CA SER A 23 -1.73 6.05 -1.85
C SER A 23 -2.81 5.93 -2.92
N LEU A 24 -4.06 5.87 -2.46
CA LEU A 24 -5.21 5.61 -3.30
C LEU A 24 -6.04 6.88 -3.49
N ASP A 25 -6.61 7.07 -4.68
CA ASP A 25 -7.71 8.01 -4.87
C ASP A 25 -8.95 7.57 -4.07
N LYS A 26 -9.95 8.44 -4.02
CA LYS A 26 -11.16 8.21 -3.23
C LYS A 26 -11.93 6.96 -3.67
N ASP A 27 -12.13 6.81 -4.98
CA ASP A 27 -12.99 5.76 -5.53
C ASP A 27 -12.34 4.39 -5.30
N THR A 28 -11.04 4.27 -5.59
CA THR A 28 -10.25 3.07 -5.35
C THR A 28 -10.16 2.74 -3.86
N TYR A 29 -9.99 3.74 -2.99
CA TYR A 29 -9.99 3.50 -1.53
C TYR A 29 -11.31 2.91 -1.03
N GLU A 30 -12.44 3.52 -1.40
CA GLU A 30 -13.77 3.04 -0.99
C GLU A 30 -14.05 1.64 -1.54
N GLU A 31 -13.65 1.38 -2.78
CA GLU A 31 -13.80 0.07 -3.42
C GLU A 31 -12.94 -1.03 -2.80
N THR A 32 -11.70 -0.73 -2.41
CA THR A 32 -10.80 -1.71 -1.80
C THR A 32 -11.28 -2.13 -0.41
N GLY A 33 -12.05 -1.27 0.26
CA GLY A 33 -12.57 -1.52 1.61
C GLY A 33 -11.47 -1.74 2.65
N LEU A 34 -10.25 -1.26 2.38
CA LEU A 34 -9.11 -1.37 3.29
C LEU A 34 -9.18 -0.27 4.36
N GLN A 35 -8.55 -0.53 5.50
CA GLN A 35 -8.43 0.49 6.55
C GLN A 35 -7.26 1.42 6.22
N GLY A 36 -7.55 2.71 6.07
CA GLY A 36 -6.55 3.74 5.85
C GLY A 36 -6.97 5.06 6.48
N HIS A 37 -6.27 6.11 6.13
CA HIS A 37 -6.59 7.47 6.56
C HIS A 37 -6.43 8.46 5.41
N PRO A 38 -7.16 9.59 5.42
CA PRO A 38 -6.93 10.63 4.41
C PRO A 38 -5.51 11.15 4.48
N SER A 39 -4.89 11.39 3.32
CA SER A 39 -3.64 12.16 3.24
C SER A 39 -4.00 13.63 3.48
N GLN A 40 -3.63 14.18 4.64
CA GLN A 40 -3.83 15.59 4.91
C GLN A 40 -2.62 16.39 4.44
N TYR A 41 -2.77 17.08 3.31
CA TYR A 41 -1.91 18.20 2.96
C TYR A 41 -2.61 19.49 3.37
N SER A 42 -1.98 20.27 4.25
CA SER A 42 -2.58 21.43 4.93
C SER A 42 -3.32 22.35 3.94
N GLY A 43 -4.63 22.52 4.17
CA GLY A 43 -5.46 23.53 3.49
C GLY A 43 -6.05 23.14 2.12
N ARG A 44 -5.84 21.92 1.61
CA ARG A 44 -6.42 21.46 0.33
C ARG A 44 -7.48 20.37 0.52
N LYS A 45 -8.39 20.25 -0.46
CA LYS A 45 -9.38 19.15 -0.53
C LYS A 45 -8.63 17.81 -0.49
N ILE A 46 -9.07 16.89 0.37
CA ILE A 46 -8.49 15.53 0.45
C ILE A 46 -8.64 14.88 -0.92
N ARG A 47 -7.51 14.48 -1.52
CA ARG A 47 -7.45 13.81 -2.83
C ARG A 47 -7.01 12.36 -2.74
N LYS A 48 -6.27 11.99 -1.67
CA LYS A 48 -5.71 10.66 -1.50
C LYS A 48 -5.97 10.09 -0.12
N PHE A 49 -5.95 8.77 -0.05
CA PHE A 49 -6.07 7.96 1.15
C PHE A 49 -4.85 7.06 1.26
N ILE A 50 -4.22 7.06 2.42
CA ILE A 50 -3.06 6.23 2.72
C ILE A 50 -3.52 4.97 3.42
N VAL A 51 -3.24 3.82 2.82
CA VAL A 51 -3.41 2.50 3.43
C VAL A 51 -2.02 1.95 3.73
N SER A 52 -1.75 1.61 4.99
CA SER A 52 -0.47 1.07 5.42
C SER A 52 -0.66 -0.32 6.03
N ASN A 53 -0.04 -1.32 5.41
CA ASN A 53 0.02 -2.69 5.93
C ASN A 53 1.45 -3.02 6.31
N ASP A 54 1.68 -3.29 7.59
CA ASP A 54 2.96 -3.83 8.05
C ASP A 54 2.96 -5.33 7.82
N LEU A 55 3.78 -5.78 6.85
CA LEU A 55 3.88 -7.19 6.47
C LEU A 55 4.74 -8.00 7.45
N MET A 56 5.51 -7.32 8.31
CA MET A 56 6.38 -7.93 9.32
C MET A 56 5.72 -7.96 10.70
N ASP A 57 4.53 -7.36 10.84
CA ASP A 57 3.74 -7.39 12.06
C ASP A 57 3.30 -8.82 12.40
N SER A 58 3.62 -9.25 13.61
CA SER A 58 3.22 -10.55 14.18
C SER A 58 1.72 -10.83 14.16
N SER A 59 0.87 -9.79 14.08
CA SER A 59 -0.58 -9.92 13.94
C SER A 59 -1.03 -10.13 12.49
N PHE A 60 -0.15 -9.90 11.51
CA PHE A 60 -0.40 -10.07 10.07
C PHE A 60 -0.17 -11.51 9.62
N ILE A 61 -0.75 -12.47 10.34
CA ILE A 61 -0.69 -13.89 10.03
C ILE A 61 -1.81 -14.30 9.06
N LEU A 62 -1.59 -15.37 8.30
CA LEU A 62 -2.48 -15.91 7.27
C LEU A 62 -3.95 -16.10 7.73
N GLU A 63 -4.14 -16.42 8.99
CA GLU A 63 -5.47 -16.67 9.57
C GLU A 63 -6.19 -15.40 10.03
N SER A 64 -5.45 -14.30 10.22
CA SER A 64 -6.01 -13.04 10.70
C SER A 64 -7.03 -12.46 9.72
N MET A 65 -8.06 -11.82 10.27
CA MET A 65 -9.05 -11.10 9.45
C MET A 65 -8.41 -9.99 8.63
N LYS A 66 -7.38 -9.34 9.17
CA LYS A 66 -6.62 -8.29 8.49
C LYS A 66 -5.92 -8.82 7.24
N TYR A 67 -5.20 -9.94 7.35
CA TYR A 67 -4.55 -10.60 6.21
C TYR A 67 -5.57 -11.03 5.16
N LYS A 68 -6.63 -11.75 5.57
CA LYS A 68 -7.66 -12.26 4.66
C LYS A 68 -8.35 -11.14 3.88
N ARG A 69 -8.72 -10.05 4.56
CA ARG A 69 -9.35 -8.88 3.93
C ARG A 69 -8.41 -8.20 2.93
N THR A 70 -7.12 -8.07 3.28
CA THR A 70 -6.11 -7.48 2.40
C THR A 70 -5.90 -8.34 1.15
N CYS A 71 -5.72 -9.65 1.31
CA CYS A 71 -5.58 -10.57 0.18
C CYS A 71 -6.83 -10.63 -0.70
N TRP A 72 -8.02 -10.64 -0.12
CA TRP A 72 -9.28 -10.62 -0.88
C TRP A 72 -9.38 -9.34 -1.73
N SER A 73 -9.10 -8.19 -1.12
CA SER A 73 -9.11 -6.89 -1.81
C SER A 73 -8.16 -6.87 -3.01
N PHE A 74 -6.92 -7.33 -2.83
CA PHE A 74 -5.93 -7.36 -3.92
C PHE A 74 -6.28 -8.36 -5.03
N LYS A 75 -6.92 -9.49 -4.70
CA LYS A 75 -7.33 -10.49 -5.69
C LYS A 75 -8.54 -10.03 -6.52
N GLU A 76 -9.56 -9.49 -5.87
CA GLU A 76 -10.80 -9.08 -6.55
C GLU A 76 -10.63 -7.79 -7.33
N LYS A 77 -9.88 -6.81 -6.79
CA LYS A 77 -9.73 -5.49 -7.41
C LYS A 77 -8.62 -5.42 -8.45
N ALA A 78 -7.79 -6.47 -8.57
CA ALA A 78 -6.71 -6.57 -9.56
C ALA A 78 -5.88 -5.27 -9.69
N LEU A 79 -5.55 -4.64 -8.55
CA LEU A 79 -4.76 -3.42 -8.54
C LEU A 79 -3.40 -3.71 -9.17
N THR A 80 -3.15 -3.10 -10.33
CA THR A 80 -1.94 -3.32 -11.11
C THR A 80 -1.07 -2.08 -11.04
N PHE A 81 0.20 -2.27 -10.71
CA PHE A 81 1.19 -1.20 -10.61
C PHE A 81 2.48 -1.64 -11.29
N ASP A 82 3.17 -0.67 -11.91
CA ASP A 82 4.54 -0.86 -12.37
C ASP A 82 5.50 -0.67 -11.19
N PHE A 83 6.13 -1.76 -10.73
CA PHE A 83 7.05 -1.72 -9.61
C PHE A 83 8.50 -1.53 -10.06
N LEU A 84 9.19 -0.61 -9.42
CA LEU A 84 10.65 -0.58 -9.39
C LEU A 84 11.14 -1.38 -8.19
N LEU A 85 11.59 -2.60 -8.42
CA LEU A 85 12.08 -3.49 -7.37
C LEU A 85 13.62 -3.51 -7.38
N ALA A 86 14.21 -3.19 -6.22
CA ALA A 86 15.62 -3.39 -5.95
C ALA A 86 15.76 -4.15 -4.62
N TRP A 87 16.62 -5.18 -4.60
CA TRP A 87 16.87 -5.99 -3.40
C TRP A 87 18.34 -5.88 -3.01
N HIS A 88 18.60 -5.46 -1.78
CA HIS A 88 19.93 -5.50 -1.20
C HIS A 88 20.07 -6.74 -0.31
N CYS A 89 20.84 -7.72 -0.77
CA CYS A 89 21.18 -8.89 0.03
C CYS A 89 22.33 -8.51 0.95
N ALA A 90 22.03 -8.14 2.20
CA ALA A 90 23.06 -8.04 3.23
C ALA A 90 23.43 -9.47 3.64
N GLU A 91 24.60 -9.95 3.22
CA GLU A 91 25.14 -11.22 3.72
C GLU A 91 25.26 -11.13 5.24
N ALA A 92 24.60 -12.07 5.93
CA ALA A 92 24.77 -12.23 7.36
C ALA A 92 26.25 -12.56 7.61
N SER A 93 26.98 -11.57 8.14
CA SER A 93 28.32 -11.82 8.68
C SER A 93 28.17 -12.86 9.79
N SER A 94 28.90 -13.96 9.64
CA SER A 94 28.80 -15.22 10.39
C SER A 94 29.04 -15.05 11.88
#